data_AF-A0A928E196-F1
#
_entry.id   AF-A0A928E196-F1
#
_cell.length_a   1.000
_cell.length_b   1.000
_cell.length_c   1.000
_cell.angle_alpha   90.00
_cell.angle_beta   90.00
_cell.angle_gamma   90.00
#
_symmetry.space_group_name_H-M   'P 1'
#
loop_
_entity.id
_entity.type
_entity.pdbx_description
1 polymer ?
#
loop_
_entity_poly.entity_id
_entity_poly.type
_entity_poly.pdbx_seq_one_letter_code
_entity_poly.pdbx_strand_id
1 'polypeptide(L)'
;MKSFLQQILMFGGVYFITSLLVSFFETLSMVLFFLFIVLLIALCIKKKFVFIEKLQTKFPKTSNYLVAFGMVEYINLIFAFVPGIIYGYKSANAMYNNEEYASNIPLYLEYFSFVHLGLLFCALLWATYKSVKKTNN
;
A
#
# COMPACT_ATOMS: atom_id res chain seq x y z
N MET A 1 7.47 20.62 2.55
CA MET A 1 7.45 19.31 3.24
C MET A 1 6.11 18.58 3.12
N LYS A 2 4.95 19.25 3.21
CA LYS A 2 3.61 18.64 3.00
C LYS A 2 3.39 17.98 1.62
N SER A 3 4.06 18.44 0.56
CA SER A 3 3.89 17.88 -0.79
C SER A 3 4.58 16.53 -0.98
N PHE A 4 5.74 16.29 -0.35
CA PHE A 4 6.48 15.04 -0.56
C PHE A 4 5.78 13.82 0.05
N LEU A 5 5.34 13.94 1.30
CA LEU A 5 4.56 12.89 1.96
C LEU A 5 3.25 12.62 1.21
N GLN A 6 2.58 13.66 0.71
CA GLN A 6 1.40 13.50 -0.13
C GLN A 6 1.71 12.79 -1.45
N GLN A 7 2.85 13.05 -2.07
CA GLN A 7 3.26 12.38 -3.29
C GLN A 7 3.57 10.90 -3.06
N ILE A 8 4.24 10.56 -1.95
CA ILE A 8 4.45 9.17 -1.53
C ILE A 8 3.09 8.48 -1.33
N LEU A 9 2.20 9.09 -0.53
CA LEU A 9 0.87 8.53 -0.27
C LEU A 9 0.06 8.37 -1.55
N MET A 10 0.06 9.36 -2.45
CA MET A 10 -0.61 9.21 -3.74
C MET A 10 -0.02 8.08 -4.59
N PHE A 11 1.30 7.91 -4.57
CA PHE A 11 1.96 6.84 -5.30
C PHE A 11 1.53 5.45 -4.77
N GLY A 12 1.49 5.28 -3.45
CA GLY A 12 0.92 4.08 -2.81
C GLY A 12 -0.55 3.86 -3.19
N GLY A 13 -1.36 4.93 -3.27
CA GLY A 13 -2.76 4.82 -3.68
C GLY A 13 -2.95 4.43 -5.15
N VAL A 14 -2.08 4.92 -6.03
CA VAL A 14 -2.08 4.50 -7.44
C VAL A 14 -1.75 3.02 -7.53
N TYR A 15 -0.71 2.58 -6.81
CA TYR A 15 -0.34 1.16 -6.72
C TYR A 15 -1.51 0.31 -6.22
N PHE A 16 -2.16 0.71 -5.12
CA PHE A 16 -3.32 0.00 -4.56
C PHE A 16 -4.41 -0.25 -5.62
N ILE A 17 -4.82 0.80 -6.35
CA ILE A 17 -5.85 0.67 -7.39
C ILE A 17 -5.38 -0.23 -8.54
N THR A 18 -4.15 -0.04 -9.02
CA THR A 18 -3.61 -0.88 -10.11
C THR A 18 -3.44 -2.33 -9.69
N SER A 19 -3.07 -2.60 -8.44
CA SER A 19 -2.94 -3.93 -7.87
C SER A 19 -4.29 -4.63 -7.80
N LEU A 20 -5.33 -3.90 -7.36
CA LEU A 20 -6.70 -4.41 -7.31
C LEU A 20 -7.21 -4.80 -8.72
N LEU A 21 -6.96 -3.97 -9.73
CA LEU A 21 -7.35 -4.25 -11.12
C LEU A 21 -6.66 -5.48 -11.71
N VAL A 22 -5.41 -5.73 -11.30
CA VAL A 22 -4.55 -6.78 -11.86
C VAL A 22 -4.54 -8.03 -10.98
N SER A 23 -5.29 -8.04 -9.86
CA SER A 23 -5.31 -9.11 -8.85
C SER A 23 -5.67 -10.49 -9.40
N PHE A 24 -6.39 -10.57 -10.52
CA PHE A 24 -6.74 -11.82 -11.20
C PHE A 24 -5.57 -12.48 -11.96
N PHE A 25 -4.45 -11.77 -12.12
CA PHE A 25 -3.30 -12.22 -12.90
C PHE A 25 -2.03 -12.25 -12.05
N GLU A 26 -1.75 -13.39 -11.41
CA GLU A 26 -0.65 -13.52 -10.43
C GLU A 26 0.72 -13.04 -10.95
N THR A 27 1.08 -13.40 -12.19
CA THR A 27 2.36 -12.99 -12.80
C THR A 27 2.45 -11.47 -12.97
N LEU A 28 1.36 -10.83 -13.40
CA LEU A 28 1.30 -9.38 -13.58
C LEU A 28 1.30 -8.68 -12.22
N SER A 29 0.64 -9.23 -11.19
CA SER A 29 0.66 -8.69 -9.83
C SER A 29 2.08 -8.68 -9.27
N MET A 30 2.86 -9.74 -9.49
CA MET A 30 4.25 -9.82 -9.05
C MET A 30 5.14 -8.79 -9.77
N VAL A 31 5.02 -8.67 -11.10
CA VAL A 31 5.77 -7.67 -11.88
C VAL A 31 5.41 -6.25 -11.45
N LEU A 32 4.12 -5.97 -11.23
CA LEU A 32 3.63 -4.68 -10.74
C LEU A 32 4.21 -4.34 -9.37
N PHE A 33 4.29 -5.32 -8.46
CA PHE A 33 4.90 -5.13 -7.14
C PHE A 33 6.39 -4.76 -7.23
N PHE A 34 7.18 -5.47 -8.04
CA PHE A 34 8.60 -5.12 -8.24
C PHE A 34 8.76 -3.72 -8.83
N LEU A 35 7.95 -3.38 -9.82
CA LEU A 35 7.95 -2.04 -10.42
C LEU A 35 7.59 -0.96 -9.39
N PHE A 36 6.62 -1.22 -8.52
CA PHE A 36 6.26 -0.33 -7.42
C PHE A 36 7.43 -0.08 -6.48
N ILE A 37 8.15 -1.12 -6.05
CA ILE A 37 9.32 -0.97 -5.16
C ILE A 37 10.44 -0.16 -5.84
N VAL A 38 10.77 -0.45 -7.09
CA VAL A 38 11.79 0.30 -7.85
C VAL A 38 11.43 1.78 -7.95
N LEU A 39 10.18 2.08 -8.29
CA LEU A 39 9.69 3.46 -8.39
C LEU A 39 9.60 4.14 -7.02
N LEU A 40 9.28 3.41 -5.95
CA LEU A 40 9.28 3.93 -4.59
C LEU A 40 10.70 4.35 -4.17
N ILE A 41 11.69 3.52 -4.44
CA ILE A 41 13.11 3.84 -4.19
C ILE A 41 13.52 5.07 -5.03
N ALA A 42 13.15 5.10 -6.32
CA ALA A 42 13.42 6.25 -7.18
C ALA A 42 12.76 7.55 -6.66
N LEU A 43 11.55 7.47 -6.09
CA LEU A 43 10.86 8.60 -5.47
C LEU A 43 11.60 9.10 -4.23
N CYS A 44 12.13 8.21 -3.41
CA CYS A 44 12.94 8.57 -2.24
C CYS A 44 14.20 9.36 -2.65
N ILE A 45 14.80 9.04 -3.79
CA ILE A 45 16.00 9.70 -4.31
C ILE A 45 15.67 11.03 -4.99
N LYS A 46 14.78 11.03 -5.99
CA LYS A 46 14.45 12.23 -6.79
C LYS A 46 13.51 13.20 -6.08
N LYS A 47 12.86 12.77 -4.99
CA LYS A 47 11.97 13.54 -4.10
C LYS A 47 10.75 14.18 -4.76
N LYS A 48 10.54 14.04 -6.09
CA LYS A 48 9.38 14.56 -6.81
C LYS A 48 9.08 13.75 -8.08
N PHE A 49 7.81 13.42 -8.30
CA PHE A 49 7.30 12.95 -9.60
C PHE A 49 6.37 13.99 -10.23
N VAL A 50 6.73 14.47 -11.41
CA VAL A 50 5.93 15.44 -12.19
C VAL A 50 4.54 14.87 -12.51
N PHE A 51 4.42 13.56 -12.71
CA PHE A 51 3.14 12.89 -12.95
C PHE A 51 2.17 13.04 -11.78
N ILE A 52 2.63 12.77 -10.55
CA ILE A 52 1.80 12.83 -9.33
C ILE A 52 1.35 14.27 -9.07
N GLU A 53 2.23 15.24 -9.31
CA GLU A 53 1.91 16.66 -9.18
C GLU A 53 0.82 17.12 -10.16
N LYS A 54 0.92 16.71 -11.44
CA LYS A 54 -0.12 16.97 -12.45
C LYS A 54 -1.46 16.31 -12.08
N LEU A 55 -1.44 15.10 -11.50
CA LEU A 55 -2.65 14.40 -11.06
C LEU A 55 -3.32 15.14 -9.89
N GLN A 56 -2.51 15.63 -8.94
CA GLN A 56 -2.99 16.38 -7.78
C GLN A 56 -3.66 17.70 -8.17
N THR A 57 -3.08 18.43 -9.13
CA THR A 57 -3.62 19.72 -9.59
C THR A 57 -4.86 19.55 -10.47
N LYS A 58 -4.88 18.53 -11.33
CA LYS A 58 -6.01 18.29 -12.25
C LYS A 58 -7.22 17.66 -11.56
N PHE A 59 -7.01 16.78 -10.57
CA PHE A 59 -8.09 16.05 -9.89
C PHE A 59 -7.96 16.08 -8.36
N PRO A 60 -8.29 17.22 -7.72
CA PRO A 60 -8.07 17.41 -6.29
C PRO A 60 -8.94 16.51 -5.40
N LYS A 61 -10.12 16.09 -5.87
CA LYS A 61 -11.01 15.17 -5.13
C LYS A 61 -10.43 13.74 -5.16
N THR A 62 -10.11 13.23 -6.34
CA THR A 62 -9.49 11.91 -6.54
C THR A 62 -8.15 11.78 -5.82
N SER A 63 -7.36 12.86 -5.80
CA SER A 63 -6.10 12.90 -5.06
C SER A 63 -6.27 12.61 -3.56
N ASN A 64 -7.36 13.05 -2.92
CA ASN A 64 -7.60 12.74 -1.50
C ASN A 64 -7.89 11.25 -1.27
N TYR A 65 -8.62 10.60 -2.18
CA TYR A 65 -8.86 9.16 -2.12
C TYR A 65 -7.55 8.37 -2.33
N LEU A 66 -6.73 8.78 -3.30
CA LEU A 66 -5.42 8.17 -3.53
C LEU A 66 -4.51 8.30 -2.30
N VAL A 67 -4.49 9.46 -1.65
CA VAL A 67 -3.73 9.63 -0.41
C VAL A 67 -4.22 8.69 0.70
N ALA A 68 -5.54 8.53 0.83
CA ALA A 68 -6.13 7.64 1.84
C ALA A 68 -5.79 6.17 1.56
N PHE A 69 -5.94 5.72 0.31
CA PHE A 69 -5.56 4.36 -0.09
C PHE A 69 -4.07 4.09 0.06
N GLY A 70 -3.22 5.06 -0.25
CA GLY A 70 -1.78 4.88 -0.04
C GLY A 70 -1.41 4.74 1.42
N MET A 71 -2.09 5.44 2.34
CA MET A 71 -1.86 5.26 3.77
C MET A 71 -2.16 3.82 4.19
N VAL A 72 -3.31 3.29 3.74
CA VAL A 72 -3.72 1.90 3.98
C VAL A 72 -2.71 0.91 3.39
N GLU A 73 -2.23 1.17 2.18
CA GLU A 73 -1.27 0.33 1.47
C GLU A 73 0.11 0.32 2.15
N TYR A 74 0.63 1.45 2.60
CA TYR A 74 1.91 1.48 3.33
C TYR A 74 1.81 0.79 4.69
N ILE A 75 0.66 0.89 5.37
CA ILE A 75 0.40 0.13 6.60
C ILE A 75 0.41 -1.37 6.28
N ASN A 76 -0.25 -1.81 5.21
CA ASN A 76 -0.22 -3.20 4.76
C ASN A 76 1.20 -3.69 4.45
N LEU A 77 1.99 -2.88 3.74
CA LEU A 77 3.37 -3.20 3.40
C LEU A 77 4.24 -3.41 4.65
N ILE A 78 4.09 -2.56 5.67
CA ILE A 78 4.89 -2.65 6.89
C ILE A 78 4.43 -3.80 7.78
N PHE A 79 3.11 -3.97 7.96
CA PHE A 79 2.57 -4.86 8.99
C PHE A 79 2.12 -6.24 8.50
N ALA A 80 1.94 -6.44 7.19
CA ALA A 80 1.65 -7.76 6.63
C ALA A 80 2.81 -8.28 5.77
N PHE A 81 3.27 -7.47 4.81
CA PHE A 81 4.23 -7.94 3.82
C PHE A 81 5.62 -8.22 4.43
N VAL A 82 6.17 -7.29 5.23
CA VAL A 82 7.47 -7.49 5.88
C VAL A 82 7.47 -8.71 6.83
N PRO A 83 6.50 -8.88 7.76
CA PRO A 83 6.41 -10.08 8.58
C PRO A 83 6.21 -11.35 7.75
N GLY A 84 5.43 -11.28 6.67
CA GLY A 84 5.22 -12.38 5.73
C GLY A 84 6.52 -12.87 5.08
N ILE A 85 7.41 -11.96 4.66
CA ILE A 85 8.74 -12.33 4.13
C ILE A 85 9.57 -13.03 5.20
N ILE A 86 9.62 -12.47 6.43
CA ILE A 86 10.42 -13.04 7.52
C ILE A 86 9.93 -14.45 7.85
N TYR A 87 8.61 -14.65 7.90
CA TYR A 87 8.00 -15.95 8.10
C TYR A 87 8.35 -16.92 6.97
N GLY A 88 8.17 -16.51 5.71
CA GLY A 88 8.48 -17.34 4.55
C GLY A 88 9.94 -17.78 4.49
N TYR A 89 10.86 -16.89 4.86
CA TYR A 89 12.29 -17.22 4.96
C TYR A 89 12.57 -18.26 6.06
N LYS A 90 12.01 -18.06 7.26
CA LYS A 90 12.20 -18.99 8.38
C LYS A 90 11.58 -20.35 8.12
N SER A 91 10.38 -20.39 7.53
CA SER A 91 9.71 -21.64 7.19
C SER A 91 10.48 -22.40 6.11
N ALA A 92 11.00 -21.71 5.09
CA ALA A 92 11.81 -22.35 4.05
C ALA A 92 13.12 -22.93 4.61
N ASN A 93 13.77 -22.23 5.54
CA ASN A 93 14.98 -22.70 6.19
C ASN A 93 14.74 -23.94 7.07
N ALA A 94 13.64 -23.96 7.82
CA ALA A 94 13.27 -25.11 8.64
C ALA A 94 12.90 -26.34 7.77
N MET A 95 12.19 -26.12 6.65
CA MET A 95 11.91 -27.19 5.68
C MET A 95 13.20 -27.78 5.10
N TYR A 96 14.20 -26.94 4.79
CA TYR A 96 15.50 -27.41 4.31
C TYR A 96 16.24 -28.25 5.35
N ASN A 97 16.12 -27.90 6.64
CA ASN A 97 16.75 -28.61 7.75
C ASN A 97 15.92 -29.77 8.32
N ASN A 98 14.74 -30.07 7.77
CA ASN A 98 13.77 -31.04 8.30
C ASN A 98 13.35 -30.75 9.76
N GLU A 99 13.26 -29.48 10.13
CA GLU A 99 12.81 -29.04 11.45
C GLU A 99 11.32 -28.64 11.41
N GLU A 100 10.58 -28.93 12.48
CA GLU A 100 9.23 -28.42 12.63
C GLU A 100 9.27 -26.92 12.98
N TYR A 101 8.65 -26.10 12.12
CA TYR A 101 8.53 -24.66 12.35
C TYR A 101 7.11 -24.29 12.78
N ALA A 102 6.92 -24.13 14.08
CA ALA A 102 5.70 -23.56 14.64
C ALA A 102 5.83 -22.02 14.72
N SER A 103 4.85 -21.31 14.18
CA SER A 103 4.83 -19.84 14.22
C SER A 103 3.41 -19.32 14.37
N ASN A 104 3.28 -18.25 15.15
CA ASN A 104 2.00 -17.54 15.32
C ASN A 104 1.77 -16.47 14.23
N ILE A 105 2.72 -16.30 13.31
CA ILE A 105 2.61 -15.31 12.21
C ILE A 105 1.36 -15.52 11.36
N PRO A 106 0.95 -16.76 10.97
CA PRO A 106 -0.26 -16.96 10.16
C PRO A 106 -1.52 -16.40 10.84
N LEU A 107 -1.68 -16.69 12.13
CA LEU A 107 -2.79 -16.21 12.95
C LEU A 107 -2.73 -14.69 13.15
N TYR A 108 -1.54 -14.10 13.30
CA TYR A 108 -1.36 -12.65 13.28
C TYR A 108 -1.80 -12.01 11.94
N LEU A 109 -1.42 -12.59 10.79
CA LEU A 109 -1.77 -12.08 9.46
C LEU A 109 -3.28 -12.17 9.20
N GLU A 110 -3.93 -13.20 9.72
CA GLU A 110 -5.39 -13.34 9.68
C GLU A 110 -6.07 -12.20 10.45
N TYR A 111 -5.70 -11.96 11.71
CA TYR A 111 -6.23 -10.82 12.48
C TYR A 111 -5.95 -9.48 11.83
N PHE A 112 -4.74 -9.31 11.30
CA PHE A 112 -4.38 -8.09 10.59
C PHE A 112 -5.27 -7.86 9.37
N SER A 113 -5.70 -8.91 8.67
CA SER A 113 -6.58 -8.80 7.50
C SER A 113 -7.94 -8.18 7.87
N PHE A 114 -8.51 -8.56 9.03
CA PHE A 114 -9.74 -7.93 9.53
C PHE A 114 -9.54 -6.46 9.91
N VAL A 115 -8.44 -6.15 10.60
CA VAL A 115 -8.09 -4.77 10.97
C VAL A 115 -7.87 -3.92 9.72
N HIS A 116 -7.24 -4.49 8.69
CA HIS A 116 -6.96 -3.84 7.41
C HIS A 116 -8.26 -3.44 6.69
N LEU A 117 -9.27 -4.33 6.67
CA LEU A 117 -10.59 -3.99 6.11
C LEU A 117 -11.26 -2.83 6.87
N GLY A 118 -11.20 -2.84 8.19
CA GLY A 118 -11.70 -1.73 9.02
C GLY A 118 -10.97 -0.42 8.74
N LEU A 119 -9.64 -0.48 8.59
CA LEU A 119 -8.80 0.68 8.26
C LEU A 119 -9.15 1.25 6.88
N LEU A 120 -9.43 0.40 5.91
CA LEU A 120 -9.85 0.79 4.57
C LEU A 120 -11.22 1.51 4.58
N PHE A 121 -12.17 1.01 5.38
CA PHE A 121 -13.46 1.67 5.57
C PHE A 121 -13.32 3.06 6.20
N CYS A 122 -12.50 3.17 7.26
CA CYS A 122 -12.18 4.45 7.89
C CYS A 122 -11.50 5.43 6.92
N ALA A 123 -10.57 4.94 6.08
CA ALA A 123 -9.88 5.74 5.09
C ALA A 123 -10.84 6.29 4.02
N LEU A 124 -11.81 5.49 3.58
CA LEU A 124 -12.87 5.91 2.67
C LEU A 124 -13.75 7.00 3.29
N LEU A 125 -14.25 6.78 4.51
CA LEU A 125 -15.07 7.78 5.22
C LEU A 125 -14.34 9.12 5.36
N TRP A 126 -13.06 9.08 5.72
CA TRP A 126 -12.23 10.28 5.83
C TRP A 126 -12.06 10.99 4.48
N ALA A 127 -11.79 10.24 3.41
CA ALA A 127 -11.63 10.79 2.06
C ALA A 127 -12.95 11.44 1.58
N THR A 128 -14.08 10.80 1.84
CA THR A 128 -15.42 11.34 1.52
C THR A 128 -15.70 12.62 2.31
N TYR A 129 -15.51 12.62 3.62
CA TYR A 129 -15.70 13.81 4.47
C TYR A 129 -14.86 14.99 3.95
N LYS A 130 -13.57 14.76 3.66
CA LYS A 130 -12.66 15.80 3.17
C LYS A 130 -13.03 16.31 1.77
N SER A 131 -13.53 15.44 0.90
CA SER A 131 -13.99 15.79 -0.44
C SER A 131 -15.26 16.67 -0.41
N VAL A 132 -16.20 16.35 0.49
CA VAL A 132 -17.43 17.14 0.69
C VAL A 132 -17.12 18.49 1.31
N LYS A 133 -16.31 18.53 2.38
CA LYS A 133 -15.93 19.79 3.05
C LYS A 133 -15.24 20.79 2.11
N LYS A 134 -14.43 20.31 1.15
CA LYS A 134 -13.78 21.16 0.14
C LYS A 134 -14.74 21.66 -0.96
N THR A 135 -15.95 21.10 -1.05
CA THR A 135 -16.98 21.59 -1.99
C THR A 135 -17.83 22.71 -1.37
N ASN A 136 -17.88 22.80 -0.03
CA ASN A 136 -18.67 23.78 0.71
C ASN A 136 -17.88 25.04 1.14
N ASN A 137 -16.59 25.10 0.82
CA ASN A 137 -15.69 26.25 1.04
C ASN A 137 -15.17 26.73 -0.32
#